data_AF-A0A959CGU7-F1
#
_entry.id   AF-A0A959CGU7-F1
#
_cell.length_a   1.000
_cell.length_b   1.000
_cell.length_c   1.000
_cell.angle_alpha   90.00
_cell.angle_beta   90.00
_cell.angle_gamma   90.00
#
_symmetry.space_group_name_H-M   'P 1'
#
loop_
_entity.id
_entity.type
_entity.pdbx_description
1 polymer ?
#
loop_
_entity_poly.entity_id
_entity_poly.type
_entity_poly.pdbx_seq_one_letter_code
_entity_poly.pdbx_strand_id
1 'polypeptide(L)'
;MKRIVLLFAAVLFVAGTMMAQTENKSDVTIAADSDDNEVTVKQTIDGDDVNVSEVDIFVESSDNDVTVTQSGENQDSEVEISFGSSENSVRVRQRDEDQESDVTITDLSLFNDVDVLQEGEDNESDVTIADFSWGNDVDVAQDGEDNQSDVLIYSDSDANTVNVSQSGDDLDSEVEIGTGSDVNMVDIDQDGDNHESDVDIIFDSSFNTVDVEQNGDYSTSDVEVSFGSDGNMIEVEQK
;
A
#
# COMPACT_ATOMS: atom_id res chain seq x y z
N MET A 1 -28.37 1.48 7.25
CA MET A 1 -29.60 0.92 7.87
C MET A 1 -29.33 -0.54 8.22
N LYS A 2 -28.64 -0.82 9.34
CA LYS A 2 -28.10 -2.13 9.77
C LYS A 2 -28.27 -3.28 8.77
N ARG A 3 -27.31 -3.40 7.86
CA ARG A 3 -27.17 -4.54 6.96
C ARG A 3 -26.03 -5.44 7.42
N ILE A 4 -26.12 -6.69 6.99
CA ILE A 4 -25.31 -7.81 7.48
C ILE A 4 -24.21 -8.05 6.46
N VAL A 5 -22.95 -8.00 6.88
CA VAL A 5 -21.80 -8.44 6.08
C VAL A 5 -22.00 -9.91 5.69
N LEU A 6 -21.86 -10.23 4.40
CA LEU A 6 -21.80 -11.61 3.93
C LEU A 6 -20.33 -12.04 3.91
N LEU A 7 -19.95 -12.89 4.86
CA LEU A 7 -18.67 -13.60 4.78
C LEU A 7 -18.68 -14.55 3.57
N PHE A 8 -17.82 -14.30 2.58
CA PHE A 8 -17.56 -15.21 1.46
C PHE A 8 -16.11 -15.74 1.51
N ALA A 9 -15.74 -16.34 2.64
CA ALA A 9 -14.54 -17.18 2.73
C ALA A 9 -14.69 -18.41 1.82
N ALA A 10 -14.22 -18.29 0.58
CA ALA A 10 -14.37 -19.29 -0.47
C ALA A 10 -13.26 -20.35 -0.39
N VAL A 11 -13.27 -21.16 0.67
CA VAL A 11 -12.33 -22.28 0.85
C VAL A 11 -12.51 -23.32 -0.28
N LEU A 12 -11.62 -23.30 -1.27
CA LEU A 12 -11.65 -24.20 -2.40
C LEU A 12 -10.92 -25.51 -2.07
N PHE A 13 -11.66 -26.50 -1.57
CA PHE A 13 -11.13 -27.84 -1.29
C PHE A 13 -10.69 -28.58 -2.57
N VAL A 14 -9.38 -28.58 -2.87
CA VAL A 14 -8.78 -29.50 -3.84
C VAL A 14 -8.53 -30.86 -3.15
N ALA A 15 -9.40 -31.83 -3.40
CA ALA A 15 -9.37 -33.12 -2.71
C ALA A 15 -8.19 -34.01 -3.19
N GLY A 16 -7.08 -34.04 -2.43
CA GLY A 16 -5.84 -34.70 -2.86
C GLY A 16 -4.92 -35.26 -1.78
N THR A 17 -5.39 -36.23 -0.97
CA THR A 17 -4.62 -36.98 0.06
C THR A 17 -4.24 -36.19 1.33
N MET A 18 -4.07 -36.91 2.45
CA MET A 18 -3.78 -36.31 3.76
C MET A 18 -2.30 -35.92 3.88
N MET A 19 -1.97 -34.71 3.44
CA MET A 19 -0.85 -33.95 4.02
C MET A 19 -1.39 -33.08 5.16
N ALA A 20 -0.50 -32.52 5.99
CA ALA A 20 -0.94 -31.55 6.99
C ALA A 20 -1.38 -30.31 6.24
N GLN A 21 -2.67 -30.01 6.24
CA GLN A 21 -3.21 -28.89 5.49
C GLN A 21 -2.83 -27.61 6.21
N THR A 22 -1.89 -26.88 5.63
CA THR A 22 -1.68 -25.47 5.90
C THR A 22 -2.94 -24.75 5.38
N GLU A 23 -3.59 -23.95 6.23
CA GLU A 23 -4.86 -23.27 5.92
C GLU A 23 -4.59 -21.77 5.83
N ASN A 24 -5.01 -21.14 4.72
CA ASN A 24 -4.98 -19.68 4.58
C ASN A 24 -5.64 -19.01 5.79
N LYS A 25 -4.98 -17.98 6.34
CA LYS A 25 -5.50 -17.16 7.44
C LYS A 25 -6.11 -15.90 6.86
N SER A 26 -7.30 -15.54 7.33
CA SER A 26 -7.90 -14.25 7.08
C SER A 26 -8.66 -13.83 8.33
N ASP A 27 -8.21 -12.77 8.97
CA ASP A 27 -8.88 -12.11 10.09
C ASP A 27 -9.41 -10.74 9.60
N VAL A 28 -10.67 -10.45 9.90
CA VAL A 28 -11.36 -9.24 9.42
C VAL A 28 -12.22 -8.66 10.55
N THR A 29 -11.97 -7.42 10.93
CA THR A 29 -12.67 -6.75 12.03
C THR A 29 -13.16 -5.35 11.66
N ILE A 30 -14.40 -5.02 12.07
CA ILE A 30 -15.04 -3.72 11.80
C ILE A 30 -15.90 -3.30 13.00
N ALA A 31 -15.74 -2.09 13.54
CA ALA A 31 -16.70 -1.49 14.50
C ALA A 31 -16.53 0.04 14.69
N ALA A 32 -17.56 0.86 14.87
CA ALA A 32 -19.01 0.68 14.83
C ALA A 32 -19.64 2.09 14.78
N ASP A 33 -20.93 2.29 14.46
CA ASP A 33 -21.97 1.29 14.13
C ASP A 33 -22.10 1.04 12.61
N SER A 34 -21.26 1.72 11.79
CA SER A 34 -21.01 1.53 10.34
C SER A 34 -22.22 1.71 9.40
N ASP A 35 -22.00 1.83 8.08
CA ASP A 35 -22.93 1.34 7.04
C ASP A 35 -22.18 1.10 5.69
N ASP A 36 -22.69 0.18 4.85
CA ASP A 36 -22.25 -0.28 3.51
C ASP A 36 -20.73 -0.44 3.17
N ASN A 37 -19.85 -0.74 4.14
CA ASN A 37 -18.47 -1.24 3.86
C ASN A 37 -18.47 -2.57 3.07
N GLU A 38 -17.61 -2.70 2.06
CA GLU A 38 -17.32 -3.93 1.30
C GLU A 38 -15.90 -4.42 1.65
N VAL A 39 -15.77 -5.62 2.22
CA VAL A 39 -14.46 -6.27 2.44
C VAL A 39 -14.42 -7.59 1.70
N THR A 40 -13.52 -7.71 0.73
CA THR A 40 -13.33 -8.89 -0.11
C THR A 40 -11.92 -9.43 0.06
N VAL A 41 -11.80 -10.57 0.74
CA VAL A 41 -10.55 -11.35 0.79
C VAL A 41 -10.67 -12.57 -0.12
N LYS A 42 -9.69 -12.75 -1.02
CA LYS A 42 -9.63 -13.88 -1.95
C LYS A 42 -8.22 -14.47 -2.01
N GLN A 43 -8.03 -15.62 -1.36
CA GLN A 43 -6.75 -16.31 -1.28
C GLN A 43 -6.77 -17.61 -2.10
N THR A 44 -5.74 -17.82 -2.93
CA THR A 44 -5.53 -19.03 -3.75
C THR A 44 -4.08 -19.49 -3.57
N ILE A 45 -3.89 -20.65 -2.92
CA ILE A 45 -2.58 -21.30 -2.77
C ILE A 45 -2.24 -22.09 -4.04
N ASP A 46 -1.00 -21.99 -4.54
CA ASP A 46 -0.41 -22.94 -5.51
C ASP A 46 0.89 -23.61 -5.00
N GLY A 47 1.08 -23.65 -3.68
CA GLY A 47 2.25 -24.20 -3.00
C GLY A 47 1.96 -24.95 -1.68
N ASP A 48 2.96 -25.05 -0.80
CA ASP A 48 2.89 -25.67 0.53
C ASP A 48 2.70 -24.63 1.67
N ASP A 49 3.17 -23.39 1.49
CA ASP A 49 3.01 -22.29 2.47
C ASP A 49 1.71 -21.49 2.25
N VAL A 50 1.31 -20.69 3.25
CA VAL A 50 -0.05 -20.12 3.37
C VAL A 50 -0.08 -18.62 3.23
N ASN A 51 -1.21 -18.15 2.69
CA ASN A 51 -1.47 -16.73 2.57
C ASN A 51 -2.22 -16.26 3.82
N VAL A 52 -1.80 -15.12 4.35
CA VAL A 52 -2.30 -14.47 5.56
C VAL A 52 -2.87 -13.11 5.17
N SER A 53 -3.99 -12.73 5.77
CA SER A 53 -4.51 -11.36 5.64
C SER A 53 -5.12 -10.91 6.97
N GLU A 54 -4.87 -9.67 7.35
CA GLU A 54 -5.50 -8.99 8.49
C GLU A 54 -6.12 -7.68 7.98
N VAL A 55 -7.40 -7.43 8.26
CA VAL A 55 -8.13 -6.23 7.82
C VAL A 55 -8.95 -5.65 8.97
N ASP A 56 -8.56 -4.49 9.48
CA ASP A 56 -9.13 -3.83 10.65
C ASP A 56 -9.61 -2.40 10.33
N ILE A 57 -10.88 -2.08 10.65
CA ILE A 57 -11.51 -0.78 10.33
C ILE A 57 -12.32 -0.26 11.54
N PHE A 58 -11.97 0.89 12.13
CA PHE A 58 -12.63 1.34 13.36
C PHE A 58 -12.98 2.85 13.55
N VAL A 59 -14.13 3.09 14.20
CA VAL A 59 -14.83 4.31 14.75
C VAL A 59 -14.71 5.63 13.92
N GLU A 60 -15.73 6.11 13.16
CA GLU A 60 -17.16 5.78 13.03
C GLU A 60 -17.60 5.56 11.54
N SER A 61 -17.14 4.47 10.92
CA SER A 61 -17.18 4.10 9.47
C SER A 61 -18.44 4.39 8.60
N SER A 62 -18.25 4.58 7.28
CA SER A 62 -19.22 4.21 6.22
C SER A 62 -18.55 3.97 4.85
N ASP A 63 -19.13 3.10 4.01
CA ASP A 63 -18.81 2.86 2.57
C ASP A 63 -17.31 2.70 2.22
N ASN A 64 -16.51 2.07 3.09
CA ASN A 64 -15.11 1.70 2.75
C ASN A 64 -15.06 0.41 1.90
N ASP A 65 -14.20 0.35 0.88
CA ASP A 65 -13.94 -0.82 0.02
C ASP A 65 -12.52 -1.34 0.28
N VAL A 66 -12.39 -2.53 0.89
CA VAL A 66 -11.10 -3.19 1.08
C VAL A 66 -11.08 -4.51 0.30
N THR A 67 -10.21 -4.61 -0.70
CA THR A 67 -10.07 -5.80 -1.54
C THR A 67 -8.66 -6.36 -1.46
N VAL A 68 -8.50 -7.50 -0.78
CA VAL A 68 -7.25 -8.28 -0.70
C VAL A 68 -7.35 -9.50 -1.62
N THR A 69 -6.42 -9.63 -2.57
CA THR A 69 -6.34 -10.81 -3.47
C THR A 69 -4.92 -11.38 -3.47
N GLN A 70 -4.77 -12.59 -2.94
CA GLN A 70 -3.49 -13.29 -2.85
C GLN A 70 -3.55 -14.56 -3.71
N SER A 71 -2.62 -14.72 -4.65
CA SER A 71 -2.62 -15.81 -5.63
C SER A 71 -1.21 -16.37 -5.82
N GLY A 72 -0.82 -17.28 -4.93
CA GLY A 72 0.57 -17.65 -4.71
C GLY A 72 0.73 -18.44 -3.41
N GLU A 73 1.97 -18.66 -2.96
CA GLU A 73 2.26 -19.10 -1.58
C GLU A 73 2.99 -18.03 -0.74
N ASN A 74 2.92 -18.17 0.59
CA ASN A 74 3.50 -17.28 1.61
C ASN A 74 3.21 -15.77 1.48
N GLN A 75 2.00 -15.42 1.06
CA GLN A 75 1.61 -14.01 0.88
C GLN A 75 1.05 -13.42 2.19
N ASP A 76 1.59 -12.32 2.72
CA ASP A 76 1.06 -11.63 3.92
C ASP A 76 0.58 -10.20 3.61
N SER A 77 -0.50 -9.77 4.26
CA SER A 77 -1.08 -8.45 4.01
C SER A 77 -1.84 -7.93 5.23
N GLU A 78 -1.45 -6.77 5.76
CA GLU A 78 -2.13 -6.07 6.85
C GLU A 78 -2.78 -4.76 6.33
N VAL A 79 -4.01 -4.47 6.76
CA VAL A 79 -4.74 -3.25 6.41
C VAL A 79 -5.44 -2.66 7.64
N GLU A 80 -5.01 -1.50 8.13
CA GLU A 80 -5.64 -0.74 9.22
C GLU A 80 -6.23 0.61 8.73
N ILE A 81 -7.47 0.92 9.15
CA ILE A 81 -8.10 2.24 8.92
C ILE A 81 -8.79 2.76 10.20
N SER A 82 -8.42 3.95 10.69
CA SER A 82 -8.84 4.46 12.01
C SER A 82 -9.45 5.89 12.03
N PHE A 83 -9.41 6.61 13.15
CA PHE A 83 -10.59 7.00 13.93
C PHE A 83 -11.38 8.28 13.53
N GLY A 84 -11.66 8.47 12.24
CA GLY A 84 -12.70 9.41 11.76
C GLY A 84 -13.38 9.02 10.45
N SER A 85 -13.16 7.80 9.98
CA SER A 85 -13.07 7.45 8.57
C SER A 85 -14.35 6.97 7.88
N SER A 86 -14.45 7.18 6.55
CA SER A 86 -15.51 6.70 5.64
C SER A 86 -15.15 7.00 4.17
N GLU A 87 -15.67 6.20 3.22
CA GLU A 87 -15.37 6.22 1.77
C GLU A 87 -13.88 6.01 1.41
N ASN A 88 -13.11 5.24 2.20
CA ASN A 88 -11.74 4.85 1.82
C ASN A 88 -11.72 3.58 0.95
N SER A 89 -10.80 3.52 0.01
CA SER A 89 -10.54 2.39 -0.89
C SER A 89 -9.12 1.86 -0.61
N VAL A 90 -9.01 0.56 -0.33
CA VAL A 90 -7.71 -0.12 -0.20
C VAL A 90 -7.75 -1.39 -1.03
N ARG A 91 -6.75 -1.59 -1.87
CA ARG A 91 -6.59 -2.76 -2.71
C ARG A 91 -5.19 -3.33 -2.54
N VAL A 92 -5.12 -4.59 -2.14
CA VAL A 92 -3.87 -5.34 -2.10
C VAL A 92 -4.00 -6.50 -3.08
N ARG A 93 -3.02 -6.66 -3.97
CA ARG A 93 -2.98 -7.74 -4.94
C ARG A 93 -1.58 -8.33 -5.06
N GLN A 94 -1.42 -9.47 -4.40
CA GLN A 94 -0.18 -10.25 -4.37
C GLN A 94 -0.30 -11.48 -5.27
N ARG A 95 0.77 -11.76 -6.02
CA ARG A 95 0.90 -12.97 -6.83
C ARG A 95 2.26 -13.62 -6.67
N ASP A 96 2.27 -14.89 -7.02
CA ASP A 96 3.43 -15.76 -7.15
C ASP A 96 4.03 -16.18 -5.80
N GLU A 97 5.17 -15.69 -5.31
CA GLU A 97 5.78 -16.21 -4.05
C GLU A 97 6.25 -15.05 -3.12
N ASP A 98 6.17 -15.24 -1.81
CA ASP A 98 6.85 -14.43 -0.76
C ASP A 98 6.60 -12.88 -0.79
N GLN A 99 5.36 -12.42 -1.01
CA GLN A 99 5.01 -10.98 -1.02
C GLN A 99 4.46 -10.50 0.35
N GLU A 100 4.89 -9.32 0.81
CA GLU A 100 4.47 -8.69 2.07
C GLU A 100 3.93 -7.25 1.84
N SER A 101 2.86 -6.84 2.54
CA SER A 101 2.34 -5.47 2.46
C SER A 101 1.63 -4.99 3.74
N ASP A 102 2.02 -3.83 4.28
CA ASP A 102 1.26 -3.09 5.31
C ASP A 102 0.59 -1.85 4.70
N VAL A 103 -0.71 -1.64 4.99
CA VAL A 103 -1.43 -0.40 4.65
C VAL A 103 -2.13 0.15 5.88
N THR A 104 -1.64 1.28 6.39
CA THR A 104 -2.11 1.93 7.62
C THR A 104 -2.60 3.37 7.37
N ILE A 105 -3.87 3.70 7.71
CA ILE A 105 -4.48 5.03 7.48
C ILE A 105 -5.18 5.56 8.75
N THR A 106 -4.71 6.67 9.35
CA THR A 106 -5.05 7.01 10.75
C THR A 106 -5.90 8.29 10.97
N ASP A 107 -5.84 8.95 12.14
CA ASP A 107 -7.03 9.45 12.86
C ASP A 107 -7.58 10.84 12.45
N LEU A 108 -8.15 10.98 11.26
CA LEU A 108 -9.59 11.34 11.08
C LEU A 108 -10.08 11.04 9.63
N SER A 109 -9.51 10.01 8.99
CA SER A 109 -9.23 10.04 7.54
C SER A 109 -10.33 9.54 6.57
N LEU A 110 -10.61 10.32 5.53
CA LEU A 110 -11.74 10.14 4.59
C LEU A 110 -11.26 10.13 3.13
N PHE A 111 -11.92 9.37 2.25
CA PHE A 111 -11.68 9.38 0.80
C PHE A 111 -10.25 9.05 0.33
N ASN A 112 -9.47 8.27 1.08
CA ASN A 112 -8.15 7.84 0.64
C ASN A 112 -8.29 6.63 -0.31
N ASP A 113 -7.46 6.55 -1.35
CA ASP A 113 -7.33 5.41 -2.26
C ASP A 113 -5.89 4.87 -2.18
N VAL A 114 -5.74 3.55 -2.02
CA VAL A 114 -4.44 2.86 -1.98
C VAL A 114 -4.54 1.58 -2.83
N ASP A 115 -3.72 1.41 -3.87
CA ASP A 115 -3.57 0.14 -4.62
C ASP A 115 -2.12 -0.33 -4.52
N VAL A 116 -1.92 -1.47 -3.84
CA VAL A 116 -0.65 -2.21 -3.78
C VAL A 116 -0.73 -3.41 -4.71
N LEU A 117 0.14 -3.45 -5.71
CA LEU A 117 0.25 -4.49 -6.71
C LEU A 117 1.64 -5.11 -6.68
N GLN A 118 1.70 -6.40 -6.35
CA GLN A 118 2.93 -7.20 -6.30
C GLN A 118 2.79 -8.42 -7.23
N GLU A 119 3.66 -8.51 -8.24
CA GLU A 119 3.82 -9.64 -9.17
C GLU A 119 5.31 -10.04 -9.21
N GLY A 120 5.65 -11.31 -8.88
CA GLY A 120 7.05 -11.76 -8.76
C GLY A 120 7.36 -12.50 -7.44
N GLU A 121 8.60 -12.40 -6.97
CA GLU A 121 9.10 -13.10 -5.76
C GLU A 121 9.71 -12.08 -4.78
N ASP A 122 9.53 -12.25 -3.47
CA ASP A 122 10.17 -11.45 -2.40
C ASP A 122 9.95 -9.90 -2.48
N ASN A 123 8.76 -9.41 -2.87
CA ASN A 123 8.44 -7.96 -2.89
C ASN A 123 7.73 -7.49 -1.61
N GLU A 124 8.13 -6.33 -1.09
CA GLU A 124 7.68 -5.73 0.17
C GLU A 124 7.18 -4.29 -0.07
N SER A 125 6.05 -3.92 0.54
CA SER A 125 5.40 -2.61 0.35
C SER A 125 4.70 -2.11 1.62
N ASP A 126 5.26 -1.10 2.27
CA ASP A 126 4.71 -0.46 3.47
C ASP A 126 4.13 0.93 3.15
N VAL A 127 2.88 1.17 3.53
CA VAL A 127 2.17 2.44 3.28
C VAL A 127 1.50 2.97 4.55
N THR A 128 1.94 4.12 5.06
CA THR A 128 1.33 4.80 6.21
C THR A 128 0.87 6.22 5.88
N ILE A 129 -0.34 6.61 6.31
CA ILE A 129 -0.90 7.96 6.16
C ILE A 129 -1.50 8.44 7.50
N ALA A 130 -0.97 9.52 8.08
CA ALA A 130 -1.25 9.92 9.47
C ALA A 130 -2.25 11.09 9.68
N ASP A 131 -2.42 11.50 10.94
CA ASP A 131 -3.69 12.06 11.45
C ASP A 131 -4.04 13.50 11.04
N PHE A 132 -4.88 13.70 10.01
CA PHE A 132 -6.29 14.17 10.13
C PHE A 132 -7.09 14.00 8.80
N SER A 133 -6.79 12.96 8.00
CA SER A 133 -6.32 13.23 6.63
C SER A 133 -7.16 12.71 5.47
N TRP A 134 -7.28 13.57 4.46
CA TRP A 134 -8.36 13.50 3.49
C TRP A 134 -7.85 13.40 2.05
N GLY A 135 -8.35 12.43 1.28
CA GLY A 135 -8.22 12.41 -0.17
C GLY A 135 -6.84 12.08 -0.73
N ASN A 136 -6.02 11.30 -0.01
CA ASN A 136 -4.72 10.84 -0.52
C ASN A 136 -4.86 9.69 -1.53
N ASP A 137 -3.89 9.58 -2.43
CA ASP A 137 -3.87 8.68 -3.58
C ASP A 137 -2.48 8.02 -3.64
N VAL A 138 -2.38 6.73 -3.32
CA VAL A 138 -1.10 5.99 -3.25
C VAL A 138 -1.17 4.73 -4.11
N ASP A 139 -0.45 4.72 -5.23
CA ASP A 139 -0.29 3.58 -6.13
C ASP A 139 1.12 3.01 -5.99
N VAL A 140 1.26 1.75 -5.54
CA VAL A 140 2.52 0.99 -5.51
C VAL A 140 2.41 -0.21 -6.45
N ALA A 141 3.32 -0.32 -7.42
CA ALA A 141 3.35 -1.39 -8.39
C ALA A 141 4.76 -1.98 -8.54
N GLN A 142 4.90 -3.26 -8.19
CA GLN A 142 6.14 -4.03 -8.18
C GLN A 142 5.98 -5.25 -9.13
N ASP A 143 6.83 -5.34 -10.16
CA ASP A 143 6.86 -6.41 -11.18
C ASP A 143 8.31 -6.93 -11.33
N GLY A 144 8.69 -7.91 -10.50
CA GLY A 144 10.04 -8.50 -10.47
C GLY A 144 10.42 -9.19 -9.15
N GLU A 145 11.73 -9.38 -8.92
CA GLU A 145 12.29 -10.06 -7.74
C GLU A 145 12.92 -9.05 -6.72
N ASP A 146 12.75 -9.27 -5.41
CA ASP A 146 13.42 -8.50 -4.33
C ASP A 146 13.10 -6.97 -4.28
N ASN A 147 11.92 -6.50 -4.72
CA ASN A 147 11.59 -5.05 -4.72
C ASN A 147 10.97 -4.55 -3.40
N GLN A 148 11.38 -3.37 -2.95
CA GLN A 148 10.97 -2.73 -1.69
C GLN A 148 10.44 -1.30 -1.93
N SER A 149 9.32 -0.98 -1.27
CA SER A 149 8.64 0.33 -1.36
C SER A 149 8.12 0.78 0.01
N ASP A 150 8.79 1.73 0.65
CA ASP A 150 8.36 2.38 1.89
C ASP A 150 7.70 3.75 1.61
N VAL A 151 6.49 4.00 2.13
CA VAL A 151 5.75 5.27 1.97
C VAL A 151 5.16 5.73 3.31
N LEU A 152 5.51 6.93 3.78
CA LEU A 152 5.13 7.44 5.10
C LEU A 152 4.71 8.93 5.12
N ILE A 153 3.41 9.24 5.05
CA ILE A 153 2.88 10.61 5.01
C ILE A 153 2.36 11.04 6.40
N TYR A 154 2.82 12.16 6.97
CA TYR A 154 2.55 12.54 8.37
C TYR A 154 1.86 13.91 8.60
N SER A 155 1.06 13.98 9.67
CA SER A 155 -0.03 14.96 9.96
C SER A 155 0.25 16.44 9.65
N ASP A 156 -0.50 17.16 8.81
CA ASP A 156 -1.96 17.08 8.64
C ASP A 156 -2.48 16.43 7.31
N SER A 157 -1.60 16.01 6.40
CA SER A 157 -1.79 14.97 5.35
C SER A 157 -3.01 15.05 4.40
N ASP A 158 -3.34 16.21 3.83
CA ASP A 158 -4.46 16.33 2.86
C ASP A 158 -4.03 16.26 1.38
N ALA A 159 -4.68 15.38 0.60
CA ALA A 159 -4.65 15.32 -0.86
C ALA A 159 -3.26 15.15 -1.52
N ASN A 160 -2.41 14.27 -0.96
CA ASN A 160 -1.14 13.88 -1.55
C ASN A 160 -1.32 12.77 -2.61
N THR A 161 -0.39 12.72 -3.56
CA THR A 161 -0.31 11.67 -4.58
C THR A 161 1.10 11.07 -4.57
N VAL A 162 1.21 9.75 -4.37
CA VAL A 162 2.47 9.01 -4.45
C VAL A 162 2.30 7.87 -5.45
N ASN A 163 3.20 7.78 -6.44
CA ASN A 163 3.27 6.66 -7.37
C ASN A 163 4.65 6.03 -7.25
N VAL A 164 4.70 4.71 -7.04
CA VAL A 164 5.91 3.91 -7.07
C VAL A 164 5.73 2.82 -8.13
N SER A 165 6.59 2.82 -9.14
CA SER A 165 6.62 1.90 -10.28
C SER A 165 7.99 1.23 -10.31
N GLN A 166 8.04 -0.05 -9.97
CA GLN A 166 9.24 -0.87 -9.91
C GLN A 166 9.09 -2.04 -10.89
N SER A 167 9.92 -2.07 -11.94
CA SER A 167 9.92 -3.13 -12.95
C SER A 167 11.33 -3.67 -13.18
N GLY A 168 11.57 -4.89 -12.69
CA GLY A 168 12.88 -5.54 -12.63
C GLY A 168 13.26 -5.93 -11.20
N ASP A 169 14.56 -6.13 -10.97
CA ASP A 169 15.05 -6.88 -9.80
C ASP A 169 15.95 -6.00 -8.88
N ASP A 170 15.88 -6.22 -7.56
CA ASP A 170 16.58 -5.43 -6.52
C ASP A 170 16.23 -3.90 -6.58
N LEU A 171 14.96 -3.49 -6.68
CA LEU A 171 14.55 -2.08 -6.71
C LEU A 171 14.05 -1.60 -5.35
N ASP A 172 14.64 -0.52 -4.83
CA ASP A 172 14.43 0.05 -3.50
C ASP A 172 13.94 1.50 -3.63
N SER A 173 12.85 1.83 -2.92
CA SER A 173 12.29 3.17 -2.85
C SER A 173 11.70 3.50 -1.48
N GLU A 174 11.92 4.74 -1.02
CA GLU A 174 11.50 5.27 0.29
C GLU A 174 10.89 6.67 0.10
N VAL A 175 9.76 6.98 0.74
CA VAL A 175 9.03 8.26 0.60
C VAL A 175 8.39 8.76 1.92
N GLU A 176 9.09 9.61 2.71
CA GLU A 176 8.55 10.24 3.94
C GLU A 176 8.05 11.70 3.69
N ILE A 177 6.81 12.08 4.07
CA ILE A 177 6.21 13.42 3.75
C ILE A 177 5.62 14.19 4.95
N GLY A 178 6.12 15.42 5.11
CA GLY A 178 6.06 16.45 6.16
C GLY A 178 4.77 16.78 6.97
N THR A 179 4.93 17.34 8.18
CA THR A 179 3.85 17.86 9.10
C THR A 179 2.92 18.98 8.56
N GLY A 180 3.01 19.31 7.28
CA GLY A 180 2.12 20.24 6.58
C GLY A 180 1.76 19.72 5.20
N SER A 181 1.72 18.38 5.07
CA SER A 181 1.64 17.53 3.89
C SER A 181 0.35 17.74 3.10
N ASP A 182 0.23 18.91 2.46
CA ASP A 182 -0.93 19.26 1.65
C ASP A 182 -0.58 19.30 0.15
N VAL A 183 -1.17 18.45 -0.68
CA VAL A 183 -1.03 18.53 -2.15
C VAL A 183 0.42 18.32 -2.64
N ASN A 184 1.12 17.30 -2.12
CA ASN A 184 2.40 16.87 -2.68
C ASN A 184 2.21 15.78 -3.74
N MET A 185 3.14 15.70 -4.69
CA MET A 185 3.18 14.72 -5.77
C MET A 185 4.57 14.10 -5.82
N VAL A 186 4.66 12.78 -5.64
CA VAL A 186 5.88 11.99 -5.83
C VAL A 186 5.59 10.93 -6.90
N ASP A 187 6.51 10.79 -7.85
CA ASP A 187 6.49 9.80 -8.92
C ASP A 187 7.89 9.17 -8.98
N ILE A 188 7.98 7.86 -8.77
CA ILE A 188 9.22 7.07 -8.83
C ILE A 188 9.00 5.96 -9.85
N ASP A 189 9.77 5.97 -10.94
CA ASP A 189 9.77 4.96 -12.00
C ASP A 189 11.17 4.35 -12.12
N GLN A 190 11.29 3.08 -11.76
CA GLN A 190 12.51 2.27 -11.76
C GLN A 190 12.36 1.12 -12.77
N ASP A 191 13.04 1.20 -13.93
CA ASP A 191 13.04 0.18 -15.01
C ASP A 191 14.44 -0.41 -15.20
N GLY A 192 14.64 -1.63 -14.68
CA GLY A 192 15.88 -2.39 -14.80
C GLY A 192 16.33 -3.04 -13.49
N ASP A 193 17.63 -3.05 -13.20
CA ASP A 193 18.20 -3.83 -12.08
C ASP A 193 18.90 -2.93 -11.05
N ASN A 194 18.76 -3.25 -9.75
CA ASN A 194 19.55 -2.68 -8.65
C ASN A 194 19.42 -1.14 -8.60
N HIS A 195 18.24 -0.63 -8.25
CA HIS A 195 17.96 0.81 -8.18
C HIS A 195 17.60 1.22 -6.74
N GLU A 196 18.00 2.42 -6.32
CA GLU A 196 17.80 2.95 -4.97
C GLU A 196 17.27 4.38 -5.08
N SER A 197 16.16 4.71 -4.42
CA SER A 197 15.54 6.05 -4.49
C SER A 197 14.92 6.50 -3.16
N ASP A 198 15.61 7.41 -2.46
CA ASP A 198 15.17 8.03 -1.20
C ASP A 198 14.50 9.41 -1.45
N VAL A 199 13.27 9.64 -0.94
CA VAL A 199 12.47 10.88 -1.12
C VAL A 199 11.80 11.41 0.17
N ASP A 200 12.52 12.28 0.89
CA ASP A 200 12.08 13.04 2.08
C ASP A 200 11.37 14.39 1.71
N ILE A 201 10.18 14.75 2.24
CA ILE A 201 9.53 16.08 1.98
C ILE A 201 8.99 16.76 3.26
N ILE A 202 9.85 17.40 4.06
CA ILE A 202 9.60 17.68 5.49
C ILE A 202 9.24 19.14 5.91
N PHE A 203 8.41 19.28 6.96
CA PHE A 203 8.19 20.47 7.85
C PHE A 203 7.77 21.88 7.28
N ASP A 204 6.93 21.97 6.26
CA ASP A 204 5.71 22.82 6.20
C ASP A 204 5.04 22.54 4.83
N SER A 205 4.97 21.26 4.44
CA SER A 205 5.18 20.87 3.04
C SER A 205 3.93 20.81 2.17
N SER A 206 3.71 21.83 1.35
CA SER A 206 2.64 21.85 0.37
C SER A 206 3.12 22.01 -1.09
N PHE A 207 2.31 21.57 -2.06
CA PHE A 207 2.50 21.83 -3.50
C PHE A 207 3.87 21.40 -4.09
N ASN A 208 4.53 20.39 -3.56
CA ASN A 208 5.81 19.91 -4.10
C ASN A 208 5.58 18.82 -5.17
N THR A 209 6.45 18.79 -6.19
CA THR A 209 6.48 17.73 -7.20
C THR A 209 7.90 17.17 -7.28
N VAL A 210 8.03 15.87 -7.06
CA VAL A 210 9.24 15.07 -7.27
C VAL A 210 8.94 14.02 -8.33
N ASP A 211 9.83 13.93 -9.32
CA ASP A 211 9.79 12.99 -10.44
C ASP A 211 11.18 12.34 -10.53
N VAL A 212 11.23 11.01 -10.38
CA VAL A 212 12.44 10.20 -10.40
C VAL A 212 12.29 9.10 -11.46
N GLU A 213 12.96 9.27 -12.60
CA GLU A 213 13.06 8.28 -13.69
C GLU A 213 14.45 7.63 -13.65
N GLN A 214 14.54 6.38 -13.20
CA GLN A 214 15.77 5.58 -13.18
C GLN A 214 15.65 4.42 -14.17
N ASN A 215 16.45 4.42 -15.25
CA ASN A 215 16.50 3.34 -16.24
C ASN A 215 17.88 2.64 -16.21
N GLY A 216 17.89 1.32 -16.39
CA GLY A 216 19.09 0.54 -16.68
C GLY A 216 19.59 -0.25 -15.48
N ASP A 217 20.88 -0.16 -15.15
CA ASP A 217 21.46 -0.94 -14.05
C ASP A 217 22.21 0.01 -13.08
N TYR A 218 22.03 -0.17 -11.76
CA TYR A 218 22.80 0.53 -10.70
C TYR A 218 22.59 2.06 -10.64
N SER A 219 21.32 2.49 -10.58
CA SER A 219 20.91 3.89 -10.35
C SER A 219 20.73 4.18 -8.85
N THR A 220 21.04 5.41 -8.41
CA THR A 220 20.83 5.85 -7.02
C THR A 220 20.38 7.31 -6.98
N SER A 221 19.28 7.62 -6.30
CA SER A 221 18.79 8.98 -6.00
C SER A 221 18.51 9.21 -4.53
N ASP A 222 18.54 10.49 -4.14
CA ASP A 222 18.47 11.03 -2.79
C ASP A 222 17.81 12.42 -2.94
N VAL A 223 16.58 12.59 -2.40
CA VAL A 223 15.69 13.74 -2.69
C VAL A 223 14.99 14.29 -1.42
N GLU A 224 15.72 15.07 -0.63
CA GLU A 224 15.18 15.86 0.52
C GLU A 224 14.52 17.20 0.10
N VAL A 225 13.31 17.52 0.61
CA VAL A 225 12.58 18.79 0.36
C VAL A 225 12.10 19.45 1.67
N SER A 226 12.94 20.31 2.28
CA SER A 226 12.86 20.53 3.73
C SER A 226 12.52 21.93 4.31
N PHE A 227 11.89 21.90 5.49
CA PHE A 227 11.74 22.96 6.51
C PHE A 227 11.14 24.30 6.05
N GLY A 228 10.09 24.25 5.24
CA GLY A 228 9.34 25.45 4.85
C GLY A 228 8.67 25.35 3.48
N SER A 229 8.23 24.15 3.09
CA SER A 229 8.25 23.71 1.69
C SER A 229 6.97 24.07 0.91
N ASP A 230 7.12 24.83 -0.17
CA ASP A 230 6.01 25.29 -1.03
C ASP A 230 6.47 25.31 -2.50
N GLY A 231 5.78 24.57 -3.38
CA GLY A 231 5.83 24.80 -4.84
C GLY A 231 7.11 24.38 -5.56
N ASN A 232 7.85 23.40 -5.03
CA ASN A 232 9.08 22.89 -5.67
C ASN A 232 8.76 21.91 -6.81
N MET A 233 9.67 21.83 -7.79
CA MET A 233 9.63 20.86 -8.88
C MET A 233 11.04 20.30 -9.07
N ILE A 234 11.19 19.00 -8.83
CA ILE A 234 12.45 18.25 -8.93
C ILE A 234 12.22 17.13 -9.96
N GLU A 235 13.19 16.97 -10.87
CA GLU A 235 13.19 15.98 -11.94
C GLU A 235 14.58 15.32 -11.92
N VAL A 236 14.63 14.00 -11.72
CA VAL A 236 15.85 13.19 -11.67
C VAL A 236 15.75 12.12 -12.76
N GLU A 237 16.58 12.24 -13.80
CA GLU A 237 16.62 11.29 -14.94
C GLU A 237 17.98 10.55 -14.95
N GLN A 238 18.00 9.22 -14.80
CA GLN A 238 19.21 8.36 -14.80
C GLN A 238 19.10 7.26 -15.88
N LYS A 239 20.20 7.04 -16.64
CA LYS A 239 20.29 6.25 -17.90
C LYS A 239 21.70 5.74 -18.22
#